data_AF-A0A830EJB5-F1
#
_entry.id   AF-A0A830EJB5-F1
#
_cell.length_a   1.000
_cell.length_b   1.000
_cell.length_c   1.000
_cell.angle_alpha   90.00
_cell.angle_beta   90.00
_cell.angle_gamma   90.00
#
_symmetry.space_group_name_H-M   'P 1'
#
loop_
_entity.id
_entity.type
_entity.pdbx_description
1 polymer ?
#
loop_
_entity_poly.entity_id
_entity_poly.type
_entity_poly.pdbx_seq_one_letter_code
_entity_poly.pdbx_strand_id
1 'polypeptide(L)' 'MAFGGYVERDVGGAIIEVMGRRGAVTVIFGEEEDVNVLGVTALEALGLEIDVVSGTLKETEQLLL' A
#
# COMPACT_ATOMS: atom_id res chain seq x y z
N MET A 1 -15.19 -0.95 12.77
CA MET A 1 -16.29 -1.87 12.38
C MET A 1 -16.11 -2.13 10.89
N ALA A 2 -15.97 -3.38 10.45
CA ALA A 2 -15.80 -3.67 9.02
C ALA A 2 -17.19 -3.83 8.37
N PHE A 3 -17.38 -3.26 7.17
CA PHE A 3 -18.65 -3.25 6.44
C PHE A 3 -19.17 -4.67 6.12
N GLY A 4 -18.27 -5.63 5.86
CA GLY A 4 -18.62 -7.05 5.66
C GLY A 4 -19.36 -7.37 4.36
N GLY A 5 -19.66 -6.37 3.52
CA GLY A 5 -20.28 -6.53 2.21
C GLY A 5 -19.31 -6.29 1.05
N TYR A 6 -19.87 -6.25 -0.16
CA TYR A 6 -19.14 -5.96 -1.40
C TYR A 6 -19.47 -4.56 -1.90
N VAL A 7 -18.48 -3.93 -2.54
CA VAL A 7 -18.67 -2.66 -3.24
C VAL A 7 -17.85 -2.71 -4.53
N GLU A 8 -18.38 -2.12 -5.60
CA GLU A 8 -17.65 -1.96 -6.86
C GLU A 8 -16.85 -0.65 -6.84
N ARG A 9 -15.63 -0.70 -7.37
CA ARG A 9 -14.68 0.41 -7.44
C ARG A 9 -13.81 0.29 -8.68
N ASP A 10 -13.35 1.43 -9.17
CA ASP A 10 -12.36 1.47 -10.25
C ASP A 10 -10.99 1.04 -9.74
N VAL A 11 -10.25 0.33 -10.60
CA VAL A 11 -8.89 -0.14 -10.35
C VAL A 11 -7.96 0.43 -11.41
N GLY A 12 -6.78 0.88 -11.00
CA GLY A 12 -5.79 1.39 -11.94
C GLY A 12 -4.38 1.46 -11.37
N GLY A 13 -3.45 2.01 -12.15
CA GLY A 13 -2.09 2.27 -11.71
C GLY A 13 -1.95 3.70 -11.18
N ALA A 14 -1.23 3.85 -10.06
CA ALA A 14 -0.84 5.15 -9.52
C ALA A 14 0.68 5.18 -9.26
N ILE A 15 1.30 6.33 -9.46
CA ILE A 15 2.65 6.59 -9.00
C ILE A 15 2.56 7.18 -7.60
N ILE A 16 3.09 6.48 -6.59
CA ILE A 16 3.10 6.95 -5.21
C ILE A 16 4.52 7.10 -4.70
N GLU A 17 4.69 7.91 -3.65
CA GLU A 17 5.95 8.10 -2.95
C GLU A 17 5.76 7.93 -1.44
N VAL A 18 6.58 7.07 -0.83
CA VAL A 18 6.58 6.81 0.62
C VAL A 18 8.03 6.75 1.10
N MET A 19 8.37 7.50 2.15
CA MET A 19 9.75 7.56 2.68
C MET A 19 10.81 7.87 1.60
N GLY A 20 10.47 8.72 0.62
CA GLY A 20 11.36 9.08 -0.50
C GLY A 20 11.52 8.01 -1.58
N ARG A 21 10.83 6.86 -1.46
CA ARG A 21 10.80 5.78 -2.46
C ARG A 21 9.58 5.95 -3.34
N ARG A 22 9.79 5.98 -4.66
CA ARG A 22 8.73 6.23 -5.65
C ARG A 22 8.56 5.03 -6.58
N GLY A 23 7.32 4.62 -6.82
CA GLY A 23 7.01 3.45 -7.63
C GLY A 23 5.59 3.46 -8.18
N ALA A 24 5.37 2.66 -9.23
CA ALA A 24 4.05 2.41 -9.78
C ALA A 24 3.39 1.26 -9.01
N VAL A 25 2.17 1.48 -8.51
CA VAL A 25 1.40 0.48 -7.76
C VAL A 25 -0.02 0.39 -8.30
N THR A 26 -0.61 -0.80 -8.18
CA THR A 26 -2.04 -0.99 -8.44
C THR A 26 -2.84 -0.47 -7.26
N VAL A 27 -3.84 0.38 -7.52
CA VAL A 27 -4.73 0.99 -6.51
C VAL A 27 -6.19 0.73 -6.83
N ILE A 28 -6.99 0.74 -5.78
CA ILE A 28 -8.44 0.88 -5.85
C ILE A 28 -8.74 2.36 -5.61
N PHE A 29 -9.46 3.01 -6.51
CA PHE A 29 -9.87 4.41 -6.31
C PHE A 29 -11.04 4.46 -5.34
N GLY A 30 -10.79 5.00 -4.14
CA GLY A 30 -11.81 5.21 -3.11
C GLY A 30 -12.64 6.48 -3.34
N GLU A 31 -13.69 6.62 -2.54
CA GLU A 31 -14.52 7.84 -2.46
C GLU A 31 -13.86 8.88 -1.55
N GLU A 32 -14.37 10.12 -1.56
CA GLU A 32 -13.78 11.25 -0.80
C GLU A 32 -13.66 10.99 0.72
N GLU A 33 -14.59 10.22 1.30
CA GLU A 33 -14.61 9.91 2.73
C GLU A 33 -13.84 8.62 3.09
N ASP A 34 -13.31 7.89 2.10
CA ASP A 34 -12.61 6.64 2.33
C ASP A 34 -11.23 6.90 2.97
N VAL A 35 -10.87 6.05 3.95
CA VAL A 35 -9.54 6.10 4.55
C VAL A 35 -8.52 5.58 3.54
N ASN A 36 -7.42 6.32 3.37
CA ASN A 36 -6.28 5.86 2.57
C ASN A 36 -5.63 4.64 3.24
N VAL A 37 -5.54 3.53 2.51
CA VAL A 37 -4.90 2.29 2.97
C VAL A 37 -3.70 1.98 2.10
N LEU A 38 -2.54 1.80 2.74
CA LEU A 38 -1.33 1.31 2.07
C LEU A 38 -1.25 -0.20 2.26
N GLY A 39 -1.55 -0.95 1.21
CA GLY A 39 -1.52 -2.42 1.22
C GLY A 39 -0.11 -2.98 1.13
N VAL A 40 0.04 -4.26 1.49
CA VAL A 40 1.33 -4.96 1.47
C VAL A 40 1.97 -5.01 0.08
N THR A 41 1.17 -5.13 -0.99
CA THR A 41 1.67 -5.14 -2.37
C THR A 41 2.27 -3.80 -2.79
N ALA A 42 1.76 -2.69 -2.25
CA ALA A 42 2.34 -1.37 -2.48
C ALA A 42 3.65 -1.19 -1.70
N LEU A 43 3.74 -1.75 -0.49
CA LEU A 43 4.99 -1.76 0.28
C LEU A 43 6.08 -2.57 -0.43
N GLU A 44 5.75 -3.77 -0.91
CA GLU A 44 6.66 -4.62 -1.70
C GLU A 44 7.17 -3.90 -2.94
N ALA A 45 6.29 -3.25 -3.71
CA ALA A 45 6.67 -2.50 -4.90
C ALA A 45 7.64 -1.33 -4.61
N LEU A 46 7.64 -0.82 -3.37
CA LEU A 46 8.53 0.25 -2.92
C LEU A 46 9.78 -0.27 -2.18
N GLY A 47 9.90 -1.58 -1.98
CA GLY A 47 10.97 -2.17 -1.17
C GLY A 47 10.86 -1.79 0.31
N LEU A 48 9.63 -1.79 0.83
CA LEU A 48 9.29 -1.49 2.22
C LEU A 48 8.59 -2.68 2.87
N GLU A 49 8.69 -2.79 4.19
CA GLU A 49 7.95 -3.74 5.01
C GLU A 49 7.57 -3.12 6.36
N ILE A 50 6.67 -3.79 7.09
CA ILE A 50 6.28 -3.37 8.43
C ILE A 50 7.24 -3.99 9.46
N ASP A 51 7.85 -3.17 10.30
CA ASP A 51 8.40 -3.61 11.57
C ASP A 51 7.23 -3.98 12.50
N VAL A 52 7.05 -5.28 12.71
CA VAL A 52 5.93 -5.81 13.51
C VAL A 52 6.02 -5.48 15.00
N VAL A 53 7.19 -5.07 15.50
CA VAL A 53 7.39 -4.70 16.91
C VAL A 53 7.00 -3.26 17.14
N SER A 54 7.47 -2.34 16.29
CA SER A 54 7.18 -0.91 16.40
C SER A 54 5.90 -0.47 15.70
N GLY A 55 5.41 -1.26 14.74
CA GLY A 55 4.33 -0.89 13.83
C GLY A 55 4.73 0.18 12.80
N THR A 56 6.03 0.41 12.59
CA THR A 56 6.55 1.41 11.65
C THR A 56 6.99 0.77 10.34
N LEU A 57 7.12 1.57 9.28
CA LEU A 57 7.74 1.10 8.04
C LEU A 57 9.26 1.07 8.18
N LYS A 58 9.89 0.07 7.56
CA LYS A 58 11.34 -0.04 7.37
C LYS A 58 11.66 -0.52 5.96
N GLU A 59 12.90 -0.31 5.53
CA GLU A 59 13.37 -0.88 4.27
C GLU A 59 13.36 -2.41 4.37
N THR A 60 12.92 -3.06 3.30
CA THR A 60 12.94 -4.51 3.23
C THR A 60 14.36 -5.01 2.97
N GLU A 61 14.73 -6.14 3.57
CA GLU A 61 15.98 -6.85 3.27
C GLU A 61 15.83 -7.86 2.12
N GLN A 62 14.83 -7.70 1.24
CA GLN A 62 14.61 -8.61 0.11
C GLN A 62 15.91 -8.77 -0.72
N LEU A 63 16.55 -9.92 -0.54
CA LEU A 63 17.54 -10.45 -1.46
C LEU A 63 16.77 -10.85 -2.73
N LEU A 64 16.90 -10.06 -3.79
CA LEU A 64 16.60 -10.55 -5.14
C LEU A 64 17.57 -11.71 -5.40
N LEU A 65 17.07 -12.95 -5.34
CA LEU A 65 17.77 -14.16 -5.78
C LEU A 65 17.77 -14.26 -7.31
#